data_AF-A0A6U5VHW2-F1
#
_entry.id   AF-A0A6U5VHW2-F1
#
_cell.length_a   1.000
_cell.length_b   1.000
_cell.length_c   1.000
_cell.angle_alpha   90.00
_cell.angle_beta   90.00
_cell.angle_gamma   90.00
#
_symmetry.space_group_name_H-M   'P 1'
#
loop_
_entity.id
_entity.type
_entity.pdbx_description
1 polymer ?
#
loop_
_entity_poly.entity_id
_entity_poly.type
_entity_poly.pdbx_seq_one_letter_code
_entity_poly.pdbx_strand_id
1 'polypeptide(L)'
;MINNLDDFIKKLKVELPVTGGYLLPDRKHIRKATQCLGAASSNPSGLEELLSSVKVGVHRDVEVTSCDWGRTLLPPSAQQYVTKVLCSACPVSYSDCAPDEWELIAKRILDVSYEACFWAAVESSCLQEGQDGSCCLVLTILGGGAFGNDMSWIVDAIGKCLNKFQGYKLDVKINIYSHNHLPKMLLDVVKPYMRDGAEGE
;
A
#
# COMPACT_ATOMS: atom_id res chain seq x y z
N MET A 1 -10.91 -8.49 -13.00
CA MET A 1 -10.63 -7.98 -11.64
C MET A 1 -9.67 -8.96 -10.99
N ILE A 2 -8.52 -8.50 -10.49
CA ILE A 2 -7.57 -9.37 -9.77
C ILE A 2 -8.18 -9.69 -8.41
N ASN A 3 -8.28 -10.97 -8.05
CA ASN A 3 -8.52 -11.36 -6.66
C ASN A 3 -7.18 -11.32 -5.92
N ASN A 4 -6.94 -10.24 -5.17
CA ASN A 4 -5.64 -9.93 -4.57
C ASN A 4 -5.23 -10.92 -3.47
N LEU A 5 -6.20 -11.63 -2.85
CA LEU A 5 -5.97 -12.51 -1.71
C LEU A 5 -6.19 -14.00 -2.01
N ASP A 6 -6.58 -14.39 -3.23
CA ASP A 6 -6.97 -15.78 -3.54
C ASP A 6 -5.87 -16.80 -3.17
N ASP A 7 -4.65 -16.59 -3.66
CA ASP A 7 -3.52 -17.48 -3.38
C ASP A 7 -3.10 -17.40 -1.91
N PHE A 8 -3.16 -16.21 -1.30
CA PHE A 8 -2.89 -16.02 0.13
C PHE A 8 -3.85 -16.83 1.01
N ILE A 9 -5.15 -16.74 0.75
CA ILE A 9 -6.20 -17.46 1.49
C ILE A 9 -6.01 -18.98 1.31
N LYS A 10 -5.76 -19.44 0.08
CA LYS A 10 -5.47 -20.85 -0.22
C LYS A 10 -4.24 -21.37 0.50
N LYS A 11 -3.12 -20.63 0.45
CA LYS A 11 -1.86 -20.99 1.13
C LYS A 11 -2.01 -20.98 2.65
N LEU A 12 -2.77 -20.02 3.20
CA LEU A 12 -3.07 -19.93 4.63
C LEU A 12 -4.01 -21.06 5.11
N LYS A 13 -4.69 -21.74 4.17
CA LYS A 13 -5.64 -22.85 4.42
C LYS A 13 -6.78 -22.43 5.34
N VAL A 14 -7.35 -21.25 5.05
CA VAL A 14 -8.50 -20.70 5.78
C VAL A 14 -9.60 -20.28 4.82
N GLU A 15 -10.78 -20.04 5.37
CA GLU A 15 -11.88 -19.42 4.65
C GLU A 15 -11.98 -17.97 5.12
N LEU A 16 -11.95 -17.04 4.17
CA LEU A 16 -12.22 -15.62 4.41
C LEU A 16 -13.21 -15.15 3.34
N PRO A 17 -14.49 -14.98 3.68
CA PRO A 17 -15.53 -14.68 2.70
C PRO A 17 -15.32 -13.30 2.07
N VAL A 18 -15.53 -13.23 0.75
CA VAL A 18 -15.47 -12.00 -0.03
C VAL A 18 -16.84 -11.74 -0.66
N THR A 19 -17.44 -10.58 -0.38
CA THR A 19 -18.73 -10.16 -0.96
C THR A 19 -18.60 -8.75 -1.51
N GLY A 20 -18.99 -8.53 -2.77
CA GLY A 20 -18.89 -7.21 -3.41
C GLY A 20 -17.46 -6.66 -3.51
N GLY A 21 -16.45 -7.54 -3.47
CA GLY A 21 -15.03 -7.15 -3.47
C GLY A 21 -14.45 -6.85 -2.08
N TYR A 22 -15.24 -6.95 -1.02
CA TYR A 22 -14.80 -6.73 0.36
C TYR A 22 -14.62 -8.05 1.10
N LEU A 23 -13.54 -8.16 1.86
CA LEU A 23 -13.33 -9.25 2.81
C LEU A 23 -14.26 -9.03 4.02
N LEU A 24 -15.32 -9.83 4.15
CA LEU A 24 -16.34 -9.67 5.18
C LEU A 24 -16.46 -10.92 6.09
N PRO A 25 -15.37 -11.30 6.79
CA PRO A 25 -15.36 -12.43 7.69
C PRO A 25 -16.16 -12.15 8.97
N ASP A 26 -16.71 -13.22 9.54
CA ASP A 26 -17.12 -13.23 10.94
C ASP A 26 -15.90 -13.48 11.87
N ARG A 27 -16.17 -13.45 13.18
CA ARG A 27 -15.12 -13.64 14.20
C ARG A 27 -14.44 -15.01 14.12
N LYS A 28 -15.15 -16.07 13.71
CA LYS A 28 -14.56 -17.41 13.58
C LYS A 28 -13.55 -17.43 12.44
N HIS A 29 -13.88 -16.82 11.31
CA HIS A 29 -12.99 -16.72 10.15
C HIS A 29 -11.73 -15.90 10.49
N ILE A 30 -11.89 -14.70 11.07
CA ILE A 30 -10.74 -13.86 11.46
C ILE A 30 -9.84 -14.56 12.47
N ARG A 31 -10.40 -15.13 13.54
CA ARG A 31 -9.59 -15.82 14.56
C ARG A 31 -8.80 -16.98 13.98
N LYS A 32 -9.41 -17.75 13.08
CA LYS A 32 -8.74 -18.87 12.42
C LYS A 32 -7.59 -18.37 11.52
N ALA A 33 -7.83 -17.32 10.74
CA ALA A 33 -6.81 -16.71 9.90
C ALA A 33 -5.65 -16.13 10.73
N THR A 34 -5.95 -15.41 11.81
CA THR A 34 -4.96 -14.88 12.76
C THR A 34 -4.14 -16.00 13.41
N GLN A 35 -4.77 -17.09 13.83
CA GLN A 35 -4.05 -18.25 14.39
C GLN A 35 -3.10 -18.88 13.36
N CYS A 36 -3.56 -19.13 12.13
CA CYS A 36 -2.74 -19.72 11.08
C CYS A 36 -1.57 -18.80 10.70
N LEU A 37 -1.81 -17.49 10.62
CA LEU A 37 -0.80 -16.49 10.29
C LEU A 37 0.22 -16.31 11.42
N GLY A 38 -0.24 -16.38 12.67
CA GLY A 38 0.61 -16.40 13.86
C GLY A 38 1.53 -17.63 13.89
N ALA A 39 1.00 -18.81 13.57
CA ALA A 39 1.79 -20.04 13.46
C ALA A 39 2.84 -19.96 12.33
N ALA A 40 2.48 -19.36 11.18
CA ALA A 40 3.42 -19.12 10.08
C ALA A 40 4.55 -18.17 10.47
N SER A 41 4.33 -17.26 11.43
CA SER A 41 5.33 -16.29 11.88
C SER A 41 6.52 -16.92 12.61
N SER A 42 6.40 -18.16 13.09
CA SER A 42 7.51 -18.93 13.66
C SER A 42 8.52 -19.42 12.59
N ASN A 43 8.19 -19.31 11.31
CA ASN A 43 9.05 -19.65 10.19
C ASN A 43 9.16 -18.44 9.23
N PRO A 44 10.19 -17.59 9.35
CA PRO A 44 10.31 -16.36 8.57
C PRO A 44 10.24 -16.57 7.05
N SER A 45 10.90 -17.60 6.51
CA SER A 45 10.87 -17.88 5.07
C SER A 45 9.48 -18.35 4.61
N GLY A 46 8.81 -19.17 5.41
CA GLY A 46 7.43 -19.59 5.14
C GLY A 46 6.44 -18.43 5.22
N LEU A 47 6.63 -17.49 6.15
CA LEU A 47 5.84 -16.27 6.22
C LEU A 47 6.06 -15.40 4.98
N GLU A 48 7.30 -15.21 4.54
CA GLU A 48 7.60 -14.43 3.34
C GLU A 48 7.01 -15.08 2.07
N GLU A 49 7.08 -16.42 1.96
CA GLU A 49 6.47 -17.16 0.84
C GLU A 49 4.93 -17.08 0.84
N LEU A 50 4.32 -17.01 2.02
CA LEU A 50 2.89 -16.77 2.17
C LEU A 50 2.54 -15.34 1.77
N LEU A 51 3.25 -14.34 2.30
CA LEU A 51 2.98 -12.93 2.07
C LEU A 51 3.21 -12.50 0.62
N SER A 52 4.21 -13.07 -0.06
CA SER A 52 4.48 -12.86 -1.48
C SER A 52 3.39 -13.41 -2.43
N SER A 53 2.41 -14.16 -1.91
CA SER A 53 1.26 -14.59 -2.70
C SER A 53 0.13 -13.55 -2.78
N VAL A 54 0.23 -12.46 -2.01
CA VAL A 54 -0.66 -11.30 -2.16
C VAL A 54 -0.32 -10.56 -3.44
N LYS A 55 -1.34 -10.24 -4.24
CA LYS A 55 -1.18 -9.59 -5.55
C LYS A 55 -1.60 -8.14 -5.52
N VAL A 56 -0.90 -7.30 -6.28
CA VAL A 56 -1.30 -5.93 -6.58
C VAL A 56 -1.49 -5.75 -8.09
N GLY A 57 -2.33 -4.81 -8.51
CA GLY A 57 -2.38 -4.40 -9.91
C GLY A 57 -1.27 -3.40 -10.21
N VAL A 58 -0.57 -3.53 -11.33
CA VAL A 58 0.45 -2.56 -11.76
C VAL A 58 0.14 -2.14 -13.19
N HIS A 59 -0.10 -0.85 -13.39
CA HIS A 59 -0.20 -0.24 -14.72
C HIS A 59 1.03 0.65 -14.92
N ARG A 60 1.88 0.30 -15.88
CA ARG A 60 3.08 1.07 -16.22
C ARG A 60 2.77 2.05 -17.35
N ASP A 61 3.57 3.10 -17.45
CA ASP A 61 3.55 4.09 -18.53
C ASP A 61 2.14 4.67 -18.80
N VAL A 62 1.40 4.93 -17.73
CA VAL A 62 0.05 5.51 -17.81
C VAL A 62 0.17 7.01 -18.01
N GLU A 63 -0.33 7.50 -19.14
CA GLU A 63 -0.35 8.94 -19.44
C GLU A 63 -1.24 9.71 -18.45
N VAL A 64 -0.73 10.84 -17.98
CA VAL A 64 -1.49 11.82 -17.17
C VAL A 64 -2.18 12.79 -18.14
N THR A 65 -3.50 12.74 -18.17
CA THR A 65 -4.31 13.54 -19.13
C THR A 65 -4.92 14.80 -18.53
N SER A 66 -4.83 14.97 -17.21
CA SER A 66 -5.40 16.14 -16.52
C SER A 66 -4.74 16.42 -15.18
N CYS A 67 -4.81 17.66 -14.74
CA CYS A 67 -4.39 18.16 -13.44
C CYS A 67 -5.53 18.94 -12.75
N ASP A 68 -5.26 19.55 -11.58
CA ASP A 68 -6.25 20.24 -10.74
C ASP A 68 -7.52 19.40 -10.54
N TRP A 69 -7.37 18.20 -9.99
CA TRP A 69 -8.49 17.28 -9.74
C TRP A 69 -9.32 16.97 -10.99
N GLY A 70 -8.71 16.97 -12.17
CA GLY A 70 -9.36 16.70 -13.45
C GLY A 70 -10.05 17.91 -14.06
N ARG A 71 -9.94 19.11 -13.47
CA ARG A 71 -10.54 20.34 -13.99
C ARG A 71 -9.79 20.91 -15.19
N THR A 72 -8.50 20.64 -15.29
CA THR A 72 -7.65 21.13 -16.39
C THR A 72 -7.08 19.96 -17.16
N LEU A 73 -7.39 19.86 -18.45
CA LEU A 73 -6.80 18.88 -19.35
C LEU A 73 -5.35 19.29 -19.68
N LEU A 74 -4.45 18.31 -19.65
CA LEU A 74 -3.07 18.53 -20.08
C LEU A 74 -2.98 18.40 -21.61
N PRO A 75 -2.17 19.23 -22.28
CA PRO A 75 -1.93 19.07 -23.70
C PRO A 75 -1.11 17.79 -23.95
N PRO A 76 -1.23 17.13 -25.13
CA PRO A 76 -0.42 15.96 -25.48
C PRO A 76 1.11 16.19 -25.38
N SER A 77 1.54 17.45 -25.48
CA SER A 77 2.95 17.84 -25.30
C SER A 77 3.45 17.76 -23.85
N ALA A 78 2.58 17.55 -22.87
CA ALA A 78 2.99 17.38 -21.47
C ALA A 78 3.78 16.07 -21.27
N GLN A 79 3.50 15.03 -22.07
CA GLN A 79 4.23 13.76 -22.10
C GLN A 79 4.57 13.19 -20.71
N GLN A 80 3.63 13.31 -19.76
CA GLN A 80 3.82 12.85 -18.39
C GLN A 80 3.24 11.45 -18.23
N TYR A 81 4.08 10.51 -17.77
CA TYR A 81 3.70 9.12 -17.55
C TYR A 81 3.94 8.72 -16.09
N VAL A 82 3.10 7.82 -15.59
CA VAL A 82 3.21 7.29 -14.23
C VAL A 82 3.03 5.79 -14.19
N THR A 83 3.69 5.15 -13.22
CA THR A 83 3.37 3.78 -12.81
C THR A 83 2.35 3.83 -11.68
N LYS A 84 1.18 3.22 -11.89
CA LYS A 84 0.11 3.12 -10.88
C LYS A 84 0.11 1.74 -10.26
N VAL A 85 0.25 1.68 -8.94
CA VAL A 85 0.08 0.45 -8.16
C VAL A 85 -1.27 0.48 -7.47
N LEU A 86 -2.11 -0.50 -7.79
CA LEU A 86 -3.46 -0.66 -7.30
C LEU A 86 -3.46 -1.73 -6.20
N CYS A 87 -3.45 -1.26 -4.95
CA CYS A 87 -3.49 -2.09 -3.74
C CYS A 87 -4.88 -2.06 -3.10
N SER A 88 -5.11 -2.98 -2.16
CA SER A 88 -6.32 -2.99 -1.32
C SER A 88 -5.94 -3.30 0.13
N ALA A 89 -6.58 -2.62 1.08
CA ALA A 89 -6.44 -2.88 2.50
C ALA A 89 -7.64 -3.68 3.05
N CYS A 90 -7.49 -4.22 4.25
CA CYS A 90 -8.59 -4.88 4.94
C CYS A 90 -9.70 -3.87 5.28
N PRO A 91 -10.99 -4.18 5.03
CA PRO A 91 -12.11 -3.28 5.32
C PRO A 91 -12.56 -3.44 6.79
N VAL A 92 -11.69 -3.09 7.72
CA VAL A 92 -11.85 -3.26 9.18
C VAL A 92 -13.19 -2.72 9.68
N SER A 93 -13.56 -1.49 9.29
CA SER A 93 -14.82 -0.86 9.71
C SER A 93 -16.09 -1.44 9.06
N TYR A 94 -15.97 -2.35 8.10
CA TYR A 94 -17.13 -2.93 7.40
C TYR A 94 -17.53 -4.30 7.98
N SER A 95 -16.86 -4.76 9.03
CA SER A 95 -17.09 -6.06 9.69
C SER A 95 -17.53 -5.85 11.14
N ASP A 96 -18.27 -6.83 11.69
CA ASP A 96 -18.64 -6.90 13.12
C ASP A 96 -17.49 -7.40 14.03
N CYS A 97 -16.33 -7.73 13.45
CA CYS A 97 -15.12 -8.07 14.20
C CYS A 97 -14.49 -6.80 14.77
N ALA A 98 -13.99 -6.89 15.99
CA ALA A 98 -13.34 -5.74 16.61
C ALA A 98 -11.99 -5.43 15.92
N PRO A 99 -11.54 -4.16 15.89
CA PRO A 99 -10.30 -3.78 15.19
C PRO A 99 -9.06 -4.57 15.63
N ASP A 100 -8.95 -4.90 16.91
CA ASP A 100 -7.88 -5.73 17.47
C ASP A 100 -7.87 -7.16 16.89
N GLU A 101 -9.03 -7.73 16.56
CA GLU A 101 -9.13 -9.04 15.91
C GLU A 101 -8.52 -9.00 14.49
N TRP A 102 -8.55 -7.84 13.82
CA TRP A 102 -8.00 -7.63 12.48
C TRP A 102 -6.50 -7.36 12.46
N GLU A 103 -5.92 -6.88 13.56
CA GLU A 103 -4.60 -6.23 13.59
C GLU A 103 -3.54 -7.03 12.84
N LEU A 104 -3.39 -8.32 13.12
CA LEU A 104 -2.34 -9.13 12.53
C LEU A 104 -2.48 -9.22 11.00
N ILE A 105 -3.69 -9.49 10.50
CA ILE A 105 -3.92 -9.66 9.06
C ILE A 105 -3.81 -8.30 8.37
N ALA A 106 -4.45 -7.26 8.92
CA ALA A 106 -4.44 -5.91 8.37
C ALA A 106 -3.01 -5.38 8.23
N LYS A 107 -2.18 -5.50 9.28
CA LYS A 107 -0.77 -5.09 9.23
C LYS A 107 0.02 -5.85 8.16
N ARG A 108 -0.20 -7.15 8.00
CA ARG A 108 0.48 -7.93 6.96
C ARG A 108 0.06 -7.56 5.55
N ILE A 109 -1.22 -7.28 5.31
CA ILE A 109 -1.70 -6.80 4.02
C ILE A 109 -1.16 -5.40 3.71
N LEU A 110 -1.07 -4.51 4.71
CA LEU A 110 -0.42 -3.20 4.56
C LEU A 110 1.08 -3.35 4.27
N ASP A 111 1.81 -4.19 5.01
CA ASP A 111 3.24 -4.46 4.81
C ASP A 111 3.53 -4.81 3.34
N VAL A 112 2.84 -5.81 2.78
CA VAL A 112 3.07 -6.26 1.40
C VAL A 112 2.56 -5.28 0.35
N SER A 113 1.49 -4.53 0.66
CA SER A 113 0.94 -3.54 -0.27
C SER A 113 1.88 -2.36 -0.45
N TYR A 114 2.40 -1.80 0.65
CA TYR A 114 3.39 -0.74 0.57
C TYR A 114 4.69 -1.27 -0.02
N GLU A 115 5.17 -2.44 0.38
CA GLU A 115 6.39 -3.01 -0.19
C GLU A 115 6.29 -3.16 -1.71
N ALA A 116 5.14 -3.58 -2.25
CA ALA A 116 4.92 -3.67 -3.69
C ALA A 116 5.01 -2.28 -4.38
N CYS A 117 4.51 -1.21 -3.73
CA CYS A 117 4.66 0.16 -4.23
C CYS A 117 6.13 0.58 -4.29
N PHE A 118 6.93 0.25 -3.27
CA PHE A 118 8.36 0.55 -3.25
C PHE A 118 9.13 -0.22 -4.33
N TRP A 119 8.85 -1.51 -4.51
CA TRP A 119 9.46 -2.29 -5.60
C TRP A 119 9.11 -1.75 -6.98
N ALA A 120 7.85 -1.35 -7.20
CA ALA A 120 7.44 -0.72 -8.45
C ALA A 120 8.16 0.61 -8.70
N ALA A 121 8.40 1.41 -7.66
CA ALA A 121 9.18 2.65 -7.77
C ALA A 121 10.65 2.39 -8.08
N VAL A 122 11.27 1.40 -7.44
CA VAL A 122 12.65 0.98 -7.74
C VAL A 122 12.76 0.49 -9.19
N GLU A 123 11.85 -0.39 -9.61
CA GLU A 123 11.82 -0.90 -10.98
C GLU A 123 11.65 0.25 -11.99
N SER A 124 10.69 1.15 -11.76
CA SER A 124 10.46 2.32 -12.60
C SER A 124 11.69 3.22 -12.68
N SER A 125 12.36 3.46 -11.55
CA SER A 125 13.59 4.26 -11.50
C SER A 125 14.72 3.60 -12.29
N CYS A 126 14.90 2.29 -12.18
CA CYS A 126 15.91 1.54 -12.92
C CYS A 126 15.64 1.55 -14.44
N LEU A 127 14.40 1.31 -14.85
CA LEU A 127 14.01 1.28 -16.27
C LEU A 127 14.17 2.63 -16.95
N GLN A 128 13.97 3.72 -16.20
CA GLN A 128 14.11 5.09 -16.68
C GLN A 128 15.49 5.68 -16.38
N GLU A 129 16.48 4.88 -15.98
CA GLU A 129 17.85 5.34 -15.65
C GLU A 129 17.91 6.51 -14.65
N GLY A 130 16.91 6.63 -13.77
CA GLY A 130 16.79 7.74 -12.82
C GLY A 130 16.38 9.10 -13.43
N GLN A 131 15.85 9.12 -14.66
CA GLN A 131 15.34 10.33 -15.32
C GLN A 131 14.18 10.98 -14.55
N ASP A 132 14.02 12.29 -14.74
CA ASP A 132 12.94 13.18 -14.28
C ASP A 132 11.74 12.52 -13.58
N GLY A 133 11.73 12.55 -12.25
CA GLY A 133 10.60 12.10 -11.44
C GLY A 133 10.45 10.57 -11.32
N SER A 134 11.23 9.76 -12.04
CA SER A 134 11.17 8.28 -11.95
C SER A 134 11.56 7.72 -10.57
N CYS A 135 12.28 8.52 -9.76
CA CYS A 135 12.57 8.21 -8.36
C CYS A 135 11.44 8.64 -7.40
N CYS A 136 10.41 9.35 -7.86
CA CYS A 136 9.33 9.86 -7.03
C CYS A 136 8.30 8.76 -6.75
N LEU A 137 8.10 8.43 -5.48
CA LEU A 137 7.07 7.52 -5.01
C LEU A 137 6.01 8.31 -4.26
N VAL A 138 4.81 8.39 -4.82
CA VAL A 138 3.65 9.03 -4.18
C VAL A 138 2.76 7.97 -3.54
N LEU A 139 2.68 7.97 -2.21
CA LEU A 139 1.85 7.04 -1.44
C LEU A 139 0.54 7.69 -1.01
N THR A 140 -0.50 6.89 -0.89
CA THR A 140 -1.74 7.27 -0.19
C THR A 140 -1.80 6.59 1.16
N ILE A 141 -2.64 7.09 2.07
CA ILE A 141 -2.93 6.44 3.35
C ILE A 141 -3.88 5.26 3.10
N LEU A 142 -3.34 4.16 2.56
CA LEU A 142 -4.09 2.98 2.16
C LEU A 142 -4.87 2.41 3.36
N GLY A 143 -6.19 2.36 3.25
CA GLY A 143 -7.07 1.80 4.27
C GLY A 143 -7.36 2.70 5.48
N GLY A 144 -6.74 3.88 5.61
CA GLY A 144 -6.94 4.79 6.75
C GLY A 144 -8.18 5.68 6.67
N GLY A 145 -8.94 5.59 5.57
CA GLY A 145 -10.23 6.26 5.41
C GLY A 145 -11.39 5.35 5.80
N ALA A 146 -12.35 5.15 4.88
CA ALA A 146 -13.57 4.37 5.14
C ALA A 146 -13.33 2.91 5.58
N PHE A 147 -12.17 2.32 5.24
CA PHE A 147 -11.82 0.96 5.68
C PHE A 147 -11.38 0.89 7.15
N GLY A 148 -11.02 2.01 7.77
CA GLY A 148 -10.75 2.10 9.21
C GLY A 148 -9.55 1.30 9.72
N ASN A 149 -8.49 1.18 8.93
CA ASN A 149 -7.22 0.65 9.43
C ASN A 149 -6.61 1.68 10.38
N ASP A 150 -6.06 1.22 11.51
CA ASP A 150 -5.42 2.10 12.48
C ASP A 150 -4.23 2.83 11.83
N MET A 151 -4.10 4.12 12.12
CA MET A 151 -3.03 4.94 11.54
C MET A 151 -1.64 4.43 11.91
N SER A 152 -1.46 3.89 13.12
CA SER A 152 -0.19 3.32 13.56
C SER A 152 0.24 2.14 12.70
N TRP A 153 -0.70 1.32 12.23
CA TRP A 153 -0.40 0.17 11.35
C TRP A 153 0.11 0.62 9.99
N ILE A 154 -0.47 1.71 9.47
CA ILE A 154 -0.08 2.31 8.20
C ILE A 154 1.31 2.94 8.31
N VAL A 155 1.54 3.73 9.37
CA VAL A 155 2.84 4.35 9.65
C VAL A 155 3.92 3.29 9.83
N ASP A 156 3.64 2.21 10.57
CA ASP A 156 4.56 1.08 10.76
C ASP A 156 4.91 0.41 9.42
N ALA A 157 3.93 0.15 8.56
CA ALA A 157 4.15 -0.50 7.27
C ALA A 157 5.01 0.37 6.33
N ILE A 158 4.71 1.67 6.26
CA ILE A 158 5.52 2.64 5.51
C ILE A 158 6.94 2.71 6.09
N GLY A 159 7.08 2.81 7.41
CA GLY A 159 8.37 2.89 8.10
C GLY A 159 9.27 1.68 7.84
N LYS A 160 8.70 0.46 7.86
CA LYS A 160 9.43 -0.77 7.48
C LYS A 160 9.96 -0.69 6.05
N CYS A 161 9.15 -0.20 5.11
CA CYS A 161 9.57 -0.05 3.72
C CYS A 161 10.67 1.02 3.60
N LEU A 162 10.51 2.19 4.19
CA LEU A 162 11.52 3.24 4.18
C LEU A 162 12.89 2.74 4.69
N ASN A 163 12.89 1.95 5.76
CA ASN A 163 14.12 1.32 6.25
C ASN A 163 14.68 0.26 5.27
N LYS A 164 13.83 -0.60 4.72
CA LYS A 164 14.23 -1.64 3.74
C LYS A 164 14.81 -1.05 2.46
N PHE A 165 14.26 0.08 2.00
CA PHE A 165 14.59 0.70 0.73
C PHE A 165 15.51 1.92 0.84
N GLN A 166 16.11 2.19 2.01
CA GLN A 166 16.97 3.35 2.23
C GLN A 166 18.19 3.45 1.27
N GLY A 167 18.64 2.31 0.71
CA GLY A 167 19.72 2.28 -0.28
C GLY A 167 19.28 2.74 -1.67
N TYR A 168 17.98 2.83 -1.92
CA TYR A 168 17.42 3.35 -3.16
C TYR A 168 17.17 4.85 -2.99
N LYS A 169 17.63 5.62 -3.98
CA LYS A 169 17.48 7.07 -4.03
C LYS A 169 16.04 7.47 -4.38
N LEU A 170 15.04 6.99 -3.63
CA LEU A 170 13.63 7.34 -3.83
C LEU A 170 13.30 8.68 -3.13
N ASP A 171 12.42 9.45 -3.75
CA ASP A 171 11.78 10.65 -3.17
C ASP A 171 10.35 10.27 -2.79
N VAL A 172 10.08 10.12 -1.50
CA VAL A 172 8.80 9.56 -1.02
C VAL A 172 7.87 10.68 -0.58
N LYS A 173 6.72 10.81 -1.26
CA LYS A 173 5.69 11.82 -0.99
C LYS A 173 4.40 11.17 -0.52
N ILE A 174 3.64 11.86 0.32
CA ILE A 174 2.31 11.42 0.74
C ILE A 174 1.25 12.29 0.06
N ASN A 175 0.35 11.66 -0.68
CA ASN A 175 -0.84 12.29 -1.22
C ASN A 175 -2.02 12.13 -0.25
N ILE A 176 -2.55 13.26 0.20
CA ILE A 176 -3.72 13.34 1.08
C ILE A 176 -4.71 14.35 0.53
N TYR A 177 -5.99 14.09 0.76
CA TYR A 177 -7.07 14.99 0.33
C TYR A 177 -7.03 16.36 1.04
N SER A 178 -6.56 16.42 2.29
CA SER A 178 -6.53 17.65 3.09
C SER A 178 -5.27 17.72 3.94
N HIS A 179 -4.47 18.78 3.74
CA HIS A 179 -3.24 19.02 4.50
C HIS A 179 -3.46 19.19 6.01
N ASN A 180 -4.66 19.60 6.44
CA ASN A 180 -5.01 19.77 7.86
C ASN A 180 -5.11 18.44 8.63
N HIS A 181 -4.95 17.31 7.95
CA HIS A 181 -5.15 15.97 8.50
C HIS A 181 -3.94 15.04 8.34
N LEU A 182 -2.76 15.54 7.92
CA LEU A 182 -1.58 14.67 7.91
C LEU A 182 -1.19 14.35 9.36
N PRO A 183 -1.23 13.08 9.78
CA PRO A 183 -0.85 12.73 11.15
C PRO A 183 0.64 13.04 11.34
N LYS A 184 0.98 13.77 12.41
CA LYS A 184 2.37 14.15 12.71
C LYS A 184 3.31 12.94 12.71
N MET A 185 2.86 11.80 13.24
CA MET A 185 3.61 10.54 13.21
C MET A 185 3.98 10.06 11.81
N LEU A 186 3.09 10.24 10.81
CA LEU A 186 3.38 9.86 9.43
C LEU A 186 4.39 10.84 8.82
N LEU A 187 4.21 12.14 9.07
CA LEU A 187 5.15 13.16 8.60
C LEU A 187 6.54 12.94 9.18
N ASP A 188 6.65 12.67 10.49
CA ASP A 188 7.92 12.44 11.17
C ASP A 188 8.69 11.25 10.55
N VAL A 189 7.98 10.20 10.13
CA VAL A 189 8.58 9.01 9.49
C VAL A 189 9.02 9.26 8.04
N VAL A 190 8.26 10.02 7.26
CA VAL A 190 8.51 10.18 5.81
C VAL A 190 9.43 11.37 5.51
N LYS A 191 9.44 12.41 6.36
CA LYS A 191 10.23 13.64 6.15
C LYS A 191 11.70 13.41 5.78
N PRO A 192 12.45 12.45 6.36
CA PRO A 192 13.85 12.21 5.98
C PRO A 192 14.04 11.72 4.53
N TYR A 193 12.96 11.24 3.90
CA TYR A 193 12.96 10.64 2.56
C TYR A 193 12.27 11.52 1.52
N MET A 194 11.77 12.69 1.94
CA MET A 194 11.29 13.73 1.03
C MET A 194 12.49 14.53 0.53
N ARG A 195 12.62 14.70 -0.78
CA ARG A 195 13.59 15.66 -1.34
C ARG A 195 13.02 17.07 -1.28
N ASP A 196 13.86 18.04 -0.91
CA ASP A 196 13.50 19.45 -0.99
C ASP A 196 13.33 19.87 -2.47
N GLY A 197 12.12 20.32 -2.82
CA GLY A 197 11.72 20.84 -4.14
C GLY A 197 10.60 19.99 -4.81
N ALA A 198 9.39 20.48 -5.06
CA ALA A 198 8.91 21.85 -5.23
C ALA A 198 7.83 22.24 -4.19
N GLU A 199 8.10 23.29 -3.42
CA GLU A 199 7.05 24.26 -3.12
C GLU A 199 6.65 24.90 -4.46
N GLY A 200 5.39 24.76 -4.87
CA GLY A 200 4.84 25.40 -6.06
C GLY A 200 4.92 24.57 -7.34
N GLU A 201 3.79 23.94 -7.69
CA GLU A 201 2.96 24.30 -8.86
C GLU A 201 1.58 23.63 -8.74
#